data_AF-A0A3M3S0E3-F1
#
_entry.id   AF-A0A3M3S0E3-F1
#
_cell.length_a   1.000
_cell.length_b   1.000
_cell.length_c   1.000
_cell.angle_alpha   90.00
_cell.angle_beta   90.00
_cell.angle_gamma   90.00
#
_symmetry.space_group_name_H-M   'P 1'
#
loop_
_entity.id
_entity.type
_entity.pdbx_description
1 polymer ?
#
loop_
_entity_poly.entity_id
_entity_poly.type
_entity_poly.pdbx_seq_one_letter_code
_entity_poly.pdbx_strand_id
1 'polypeptide(L)'
;MPSARKFVNRRAAGYHINRINQVVELDKAASYLLARNYSGRTSPTAISQSLIQMDCVAVAVVNNEWLIASNSRKLGDDDAIMLAHELGMDITYALVKRGSGYMHAEMQILEELAESKYQSANVFIGVSKPCCLQCAQSLDQAGSKYTSWHNTSVANWEKPDLS
;
A
#
# COMPACT_ATOMS: atom_id res chain seq x y z
N MET A 1 19.38 -0.48 12.28
CA MET A 1 19.57 -0.18 10.84
C MET A 1 18.27 -0.53 10.13
N PRO A 2 17.70 0.32 9.27
CA PRO A 2 16.55 -0.11 8.47
C PRO A 2 17.02 -1.27 7.58
N SER A 3 16.29 -2.38 7.59
CA SER A 3 16.55 -3.53 6.71
C SER A 3 16.65 -3.06 5.26
N ALA A 4 17.62 -3.57 4.51
CA ALA A 4 17.68 -3.33 3.07
C ALA A 4 16.35 -3.78 2.43
N ARG A 5 15.79 -2.93 1.56
CA ARG A 5 14.56 -3.20 0.79
C ARG A 5 14.74 -4.50 0.00
N LYS A 6 13.78 -5.42 0.06
CA LYS A 6 13.97 -6.77 -0.49
C LYS A 6 13.30 -6.97 -1.83
N PHE A 7 14.07 -7.37 -2.84
CA PHE A 7 13.52 -7.92 -4.07
C PHE A 7 12.83 -9.26 -3.78
N VAL A 8 11.64 -9.46 -4.32
CA VAL A 8 10.90 -10.72 -4.19
C VAL A 8 10.43 -11.26 -5.55
N ASN A 9 10.69 -12.54 -5.78
CA ASN A 9 10.08 -13.28 -6.87
C ASN A 9 8.73 -13.84 -6.42
N ARG A 10 7.63 -13.20 -6.87
CA ARG A 10 6.26 -13.60 -6.53
C ARG A 10 5.86 -14.98 -7.04
N ARG A 11 6.62 -15.56 -7.97
CA ARG A 11 6.39 -16.91 -8.54
C ARG A 11 7.19 -18.01 -7.82
N ALA A 12 8.05 -17.65 -6.87
CA ALA A 12 8.82 -18.64 -6.12
C ALA A 12 7.90 -19.42 -5.17
N ALA A 13 8.10 -20.74 -5.06
CA ALA A 13 7.27 -21.62 -4.23
C ALA A 13 7.22 -21.18 -2.74
N GLY A 14 8.29 -20.58 -2.22
CA GLY A 14 8.37 -20.07 -0.84
C GLY A 14 7.89 -18.62 -0.66
N TYR A 15 7.34 -17.97 -1.69
CA TYR A 15 7.03 -16.53 -1.65
C TYR A 15 6.13 -16.14 -0.47
N HIS A 16 5.03 -16.85 -0.25
CA HIS A 16 4.07 -16.52 0.80
C HIS A 16 4.67 -16.62 2.20
N ILE A 17 5.41 -17.70 2.49
CA ILE A 17 6.12 -17.90 3.76
C ILE A 17 7.16 -16.79 3.96
N ASN A 18 7.95 -16.52 2.92
CA ASN A 18 8.96 -15.47 2.97
C ASN A 18 8.35 -14.10 3.23
N ARG A 19 7.19 -13.79 2.64
CA ARG A 19 6.48 -12.53 2.85
C ARG A 19 5.96 -12.40 4.27
N ILE A 20 5.33 -13.44 4.83
CA ILE A 20 4.83 -13.44 6.21
C ILE A 20 5.95 -13.09 7.21
N ASN A 21 7.16 -13.59 6.96
CA ASN A 21 8.32 -13.35 7.83
C ASN A 21 8.98 -11.97 7.64
N GLN A 22 8.53 -11.15 6.68
CA GLN A 22 9.17 -9.89 6.29
C GLN A 22 8.26 -8.67 6.45
N VAL A 23 6.94 -8.86 6.45
CA VAL A 23 5.98 -7.76 6.59
C VAL A 23 6.10 -7.09 7.96
N VAL A 24 6.07 -5.76 7.96
CA VAL A 24 6.00 -4.94 9.18
C VAL A 24 4.55 -4.60 9.52
N GLU A 25 4.31 -3.98 10.68
CA GLU A 25 2.95 -3.66 11.16
C GLU A 25 2.13 -2.85 10.14
N LEU A 26 2.72 -1.88 9.45
CA LEU A 26 2.02 -1.12 8.41
C LEU A 26 1.67 -1.98 7.17
N ASP A 27 2.50 -2.96 6.80
CA ASP A 27 2.15 -3.91 5.73
C ASP A 27 1.00 -4.82 6.16
N LYS A 28 0.95 -5.19 7.46
CA LYS A 28 -0.15 -5.98 8.02
C LYS A 28 -1.44 -5.18 8.01
N ALA A 29 -1.42 -3.91 8.43
CA ALA A 29 -2.56 -3.00 8.36
C ALA A 29 -3.08 -2.84 6.91
N ALA A 30 -2.18 -2.59 5.95
CA ALA A 30 -2.55 -2.54 4.54
C ALA A 30 -3.14 -3.87 4.03
N SER A 31 -2.57 -5.00 4.45
CA SER A 31 -3.06 -6.33 4.08
C SER A 31 -4.43 -6.64 4.70
N TYR A 32 -4.69 -6.18 5.93
CA TYR A 32 -5.98 -6.28 6.60
C TYR A 32 -7.05 -5.49 5.84
N LEU A 33 -6.77 -4.23 5.50
CA LEU A 33 -7.68 -3.38 4.72
C LEU A 33 -8.00 -4.00 3.35
N LEU A 34 -7.00 -4.56 2.67
CA LEU A 34 -7.21 -5.27 1.40
C LEU A 34 -8.14 -6.49 1.61
N ALA A 35 -7.87 -7.33 2.61
CA ALA A 35 -8.68 -8.52 2.89
C ALA A 35 -10.13 -8.15 3.25
N ARG A 36 -10.32 -7.09 4.03
CA ARG A 36 -11.64 -6.57 4.44
C ARG A 36 -12.44 -6.06 3.24
N ASN A 37 -11.82 -5.24 2.39
CA ASN A 37 -12.50 -4.64 1.26
C ASN A 37 -13.08 -5.69 0.29
N TYR A 38 -12.48 -6.88 0.24
CA TYR A 38 -12.99 -8.00 -0.56
C TYR A 38 -13.96 -8.91 0.19
N SER A 39 -13.66 -9.29 1.44
CA SER A 39 -14.55 -10.15 2.22
C SER A 39 -15.91 -9.49 2.52
N GLY A 40 -15.93 -8.18 2.75
CA GLY A 40 -17.16 -7.44 3.02
C GLY A 40 -18.00 -7.12 1.78
N ARG A 41 -17.43 -7.24 0.57
CA ARG A 41 -18.07 -6.72 -0.67
C ARG A 41 -18.18 -7.72 -1.82
N THR A 42 -17.59 -8.91 -1.70
CA THR A 42 -17.63 -9.92 -2.78
C THR A 42 -17.78 -11.34 -2.24
N SER A 43 -18.63 -12.13 -2.91
CA SER A 43 -18.64 -13.58 -2.71
C SER A 43 -17.35 -14.19 -3.24
N PRO A 44 -16.75 -15.19 -2.56
CA PRO A 44 -15.49 -15.81 -2.95
C PRO A 44 -15.65 -16.61 -4.25
N THR A 45 -15.40 -15.97 -5.37
CA THR A 45 -15.37 -16.54 -6.73
C THR A 45 -13.98 -16.42 -7.32
N ALA A 46 -13.66 -17.23 -8.35
CA ALA A 46 -12.38 -17.11 -9.08
C ALA A 46 -12.15 -15.69 -9.63
N ILE A 47 -13.22 -15.01 -10.06
CA ILE A 47 -13.17 -13.61 -10.51
C ILE A 47 -12.81 -12.68 -9.35
N SER A 48 -13.44 -12.81 -8.19
CA SER A 48 -13.13 -11.99 -7.02
C SER A 48 -11.69 -12.20 -6.53
N GLN A 49 -11.16 -13.44 -6.60
CA GLN A 49 -9.77 -13.72 -6.23
C GLN A 49 -8.77 -13.11 -7.22
N SER A 50 -9.09 -13.11 -8.51
CA SER A 50 -8.29 -12.41 -9.52
C SER A 50 -8.27 -10.89 -9.26
N LEU A 51 -9.42 -10.30 -8.91
CA LEU A 51 -9.50 -8.89 -8.54
C LEU A 51 -8.68 -8.58 -7.28
N ILE A 52 -8.76 -9.42 -6.24
CA ILE A 52 -7.89 -9.32 -5.05
C ILE A 52 -6.44 -9.25 -5.50
N GLN A 53 -6.01 -10.12 -6.42
CA GLN A 53 -4.64 -10.17 -6.92
C GLN A 53 -4.22 -8.91 -7.68
N MET A 54 -5.15 -8.22 -8.35
CA MET A 54 -4.88 -6.98 -9.08
C MET A 54 -4.92 -5.71 -8.21
N ASP A 55 -5.53 -5.76 -7.04
CA ASP A 55 -5.68 -4.60 -6.16
C ASP A 55 -4.52 -4.44 -5.16
N CYS A 56 -4.31 -3.23 -4.67
CA CYS A 56 -3.31 -2.93 -3.64
C CYS A 56 -3.83 -1.83 -2.73
N VAL A 57 -3.58 -1.98 -1.44
CA VAL A 57 -3.71 -0.93 -0.43
C VAL A 57 -2.32 -0.53 0.05
N ALA A 58 -2.13 0.77 0.28
CA ALA A 58 -0.96 1.33 0.93
C ALA A 58 -1.39 2.17 2.14
N VAL A 59 -0.55 2.21 3.17
CA VAL A 59 -0.76 3.04 4.36
C VAL A 59 0.56 3.71 4.79
N ALA A 60 0.45 4.91 5.35
CA ALA A 60 1.55 5.60 6.02
C ALA A 60 1.04 6.32 7.26
N VAL A 61 1.90 6.52 8.25
CA VAL A 61 1.58 7.31 9.45
C VAL A 61 2.52 8.49 9.51
N VAL A 62 1.98 9.70 9.45
CA VAL A 62 2.73 10.96 9.48
C VAL A 62 2.03 11.90 10.44
N ASN A 63 2.77 12.46 11.41
CA ASN A 63 2.22 13.37 12.42
C ASN A 63 0.96 12.82 13.13
N ASN A 64 0.95 11.52 13.41
CA ASN A 64 -0.17 10.81 14.06
C ASN A 64 -1.46 10.72 13.20
N GLU A 65 -1.37 11.03 11.91
CA GLU A 65 -2.42 10.85 10.91
C GLU A 65 -2.09 9.67 9.99
N TRP A 66 -3.08 8.81 9.75
CA TRP A 66 -3.00 7.65 8.87
C TRP A 66 -3.43 8.04 7.45
N LEU A 67 -2.48 8.02 6.51
CA LEU A 67 -2.76 8.17 5.09
C LEU A 67 -3.06 6.78 4.52
N ILE A 68 -4.23 6.61 3.91
CA ILE A 68 -4.72 5.31 3.41
C ILE A 68 -5.12 5.45 1.95
N ALA A 69 -4.54 4.63 1.06
CA ALA A 69 -4.83 4.66 -0.37
C ALA A 69 -5.06 3.25 -0.94
N SER A 70 -5.76 3.16 -2.08
CA SER A 70 -6.01 1.91 -2.81
C SER A 70 -5.99 2.09 -4.32
N ASN A 71 -5.57 1.06 -5.07
CA ASN A 71 -5.46 1.10 -6.53
C ASN A 71 -6.81 1.17 -7.23
N SER A 72 -7.74 0.28 -6.89
CA SER A 72 -8.91 0.01 -7.74
C SER A 72 -10.25 0.08 -7.04
N ARG A 73 -10.28 0.11 -5.69
CA ARG A 73 -11.53 0.10 -4.91
C ARG A 73 -11.64 1.27 -3.96
N LYS A 74 -12.87 1.76 -3.77
CA LYS A 74 -13.20 2.81 -2.80
C LYS A 74 -13.10 2.22 -1.39
N LEU A 75 -11.96 2.42 -0.72
CA LEU A 75 -11.93 2.38 0.74
C LEU A 75 -12.83 3.52 1.24
N GLY A 76 -13.59 3.24 2.29
CA GLY A 76 -14.48 4.21 2.94
C GLY A 76 -14.19 4.31 4.44
N ASP A 77 -14.91 5.19 5.12
CA ASP A 77 -14.76 5.42 6.56
C ASP A 77 -14.94 4.12 7.37
N ASP A 78 -15.89 3.26 6.99
CA ASP A 78 -16.10 1.96 7.61
C ASP A 78 -14.85 1.07 7.57
N ASP A 79 -14.03 1.16 6.52
CA ASP A 79 -12.79 0.39 6.42
C ASP A 79 -11.74 0.92 7.40
N ALA A 80 -11.64 2.25 7.56
CA ALA A 80 -10.72 2.91 8.49
C ALA A 80 -11.13 2.71 9.95
N ILE A 81 -12.42 2.83 10.28
CA ILE A 81 -12.98 2.56 11.61
C ILE A 81 -12.69 1.12 12.04
N MET A 82 -12.81 0.18 11.11
CA MET A 82 -12.56 -1.23 11.41
C MET A 82 -11.08 -1.57 11.50
N LEU A 83 -10.21 -0.79 10.86
CA LEU A 83 -8.77 -0.84 11.11
C LEU A 83 -8.45 -0.31 12.52
N ALA A 84 -9.02 0.83 12.92
CA ALA A 84 -8.88 1.37 14.27
C ALA A 84 -9.27 0.34 15.35
N HIS A 85 -10.42 -0.31 15.15
CA HIS A 85 -10.87 -1.39 16.04
C HIS A 85 -9.89 -2.58 16.08
N GLU A 86 -9.38 -3.03 14.92
CA GLU A 86 -8.39 -4.11 14.83
C GLU A 86 -7.08 -3.75 15.53
N LEU A 87 -6.65 -2.49 15.42
CA LEU A 87 -5.46 -1.97 16.10
C LEU A 87 -5.67 -1.70 17.59
N GLY A 88 -6.93 -1.69 18.07
CA GLY A 88 -7.28 -1.34 19.44
C GLY A 88 -6.98 0.12 19.79
N MET A 89 -7.02 1.03 18.82
CA MET A 89 -6.72 2.45 19.01
C MET A 89 -7.59 3.35 18.13
N ASP A 90 -7.88 4.55 18.62
CA ASP A 90 -8.43 5.61 17.77
C ASP A 90 -7.35 6.14 16.82
N ILE A 91 -7.71 6.28 15.55
CA ILE A 91 -6.81 6.83 14.53
C ILE A 91 -7.44 8.06 13.88
N THR A 92 -6.65 9.12 13.73
CA THR A 92 -6.94 10.18 12.75
C THR A 92 -6.50 9.66 11.40
N TYR A 93 -7.34 9.78 10.37
CA TYR A 93 -7.03 9.23 9.05
C TYR A 93 -7.49 10.14 7.91
N ALA A 94 -6.81 9.98 6.77
CA ALA A 94 -7.19 10.54 5.48
C ALA A 94 -7.25 9.42 4.43
N LEU A 95 -8.39 9.32 3.75
CA LEU A 95 -8.53 8.47 2.58
C LEU A 95 -7.97 9.22 1.37
N VAL A 96 -6.75 8.86 0.98
CA VAL A 96 -6.00 9.51 -0.08
C VAL A 96 -6.48 9.00 -1.43
N LYS A 97 -6.80 9.94 -2.33
CA LYS A 97 -7.18 9.64 -3.70
C LYS A 97 -6.46 10.60 -4.65
N ARG A 98 -5.48 10.07 -5.38
CA ARG A 98 -4.64 10.82 -6.33
C ARG A 98 -4.61 10.13 -7.70
N GLY A 99 -4.16 10.87 -8.71
CA GLY A 99 -4.10 10.42 -10.10
C GLY A 99 -5.46 10.23 -10.79
N SER A 100 -5.41 9.62 -11.97
CA SER A 100 -6.52 9.45 -12.93
C SER A 100 -7.12 8.04 -12.94
N GLY A 101 -6.74 7.20 -11.98
CA GLY A 101 -7.23 5.82 -11.82
C GLY A 101 -6.22 4.72 -12.20
N TYR A 102 -5.02 5.10 -12.63
CA TYR A 102 -3.91 4.17 -12.87
C TYR A 102 -2.77 4.31 -11.86
N MET A 103 -2.86 5.29 -10.96
CA MET A 103 -1.90 5.51 -9.89
C MET A 103 -2.01 4.43 -8.82
N HIS A 104 -0.90 3.74 -8.59
CA HIS A 104 -0.81 2.77 -7.51
C HIS A 104 -0.93 3.46 -6.14
N ALA A 105 -1.43 2.74 -5.15
CA ALA A 105 -1.74 3.22 -3.81
C ALA A 105 -0.53 3.87 -3.15
N GLU A 106 0.66 3.26 -3.25
CA GLU A 106 1.89 3.83 -2.71
C GLU A 106 2.30 5.14 -3.42
N MET A 107 1.95 5.32 -4.70
CA MET A 107 2.20 6.57 -5.44
C MET A 107 1.20 7.65 -5.05
N GLN A 108 -0.05 7.28 -4.78
CA GLN A 108 -1.05 8.23 -4.29
C GLN A 108 -0.65 8.81 -2.94
N ILE A 109 -0.14 7.98 -2.02
CA ILE A 109 0.41 8.47 -0.74
C ILE A 109 1.65 9.34 -1.00
N LEU A 110 2.52 8.96 -1.93
CA LEU A 110 3.73 9.73 -2.20
C LEU A 110 3.44 11.13 -2.75
N GLU A 111 2.47 11.25 -3.65
CA GLU A 111 1.97 12.52 -4.19
C GLU A 111 1.28 13.35 -3.10
N GLU A 112 0.44 12.74 -2.26
CA GLU A 112 -0.16 13.42 -1.10
C GLU A 112 0.91 14.00 -0.17
N LEU A 113 1.96 13.23 0.11
CA LEU A 113 3.07 13.70 0.94
C LEU A 113 3.79 14.88 0.28
N ALA A 114 3.98 14.87 -1.05
CA ALA A 114 4.63 15.96 -1.77
C ALA A 114 3.80 17.25 -1.78
N GLU A 115 2.48 17.15 -1.95
CA GLU A 115 1.58 18.32 -1.92
C GLU A 115 1.32 18.85 -0.51
N SER A 116 1.44 17.99 0.50
CA SER A 116 1.26 18.37 1.90
C SER A 116 2.47 19.15 2.44
N LYS A 117 2.33 19.74 3.63
CA LYS A 117 3.48 20.29 4.38
C LYS A 117 4.43 19.20 4.93
N TYR A 118 4.18 17.93 4.64
CA TYR A 118 4.95 16.82 5.18
C TYR A 118 6.19 16.55 4.33
N GLN A 119 7.30 16.17 4.98
CA GLN A 119 8.45 15.65 4.24
C GLN A 119 8.21 14.17 3.94
N SER A 120 8.28 13.80 2.66
CA SER A 120 8.18 12.40 2.20
C SER A 120 9.42 11.56 2.56
N ALA A 121 10.55 12.22 2.81
CA ALA A 121 11.78 11.60 3.25
C ALA A 121 11.60 10.91 4.61
N ASN A 122 12.09 9.68 4.73
CA ASN A 122 11.98 8.83 5.92
C ASN A 122 10.58 8.32 6.30
N VAL A 123 9.51 8.71 5.60
CA VAL A 123 8.18 8.15 5.81
C VAL A 123 8.18 6.67 5.39
N PHE A 124 7.70 5.80 6.26
CA PHE A 124 7.51 4.39 5.94
C PHE A 124 6.12 4.17 5.36
N ILE A 125 6.06 3.65 4.13
CA ILE A 125 4.83 3.30 3.43
C ILE A 125 4.70 1.78 3.47
N GLY A 126 3.73 1.30 4.25
CA GLY A 126 3.35 -0.11 4.32
C GLY A 126 2.44 -0.47 3.15
N VAL A 127 2.68 -1.61 2.53
CA VAL A 127 1.98 -2.05 1.33
C VAL A 127 1.40 -3.46 1.49
N SER A 128 0.15 -3.62 1.09
CA SER A 128 -0.58 -4.89 1.14
C SER A 128 0.03 -5.98 0.25
N LYS A 129 0.93 -5.60 -0.67
CA LYS A 129 1.72 -6.46 -1.55
C LYS A 129 3.04 -5.75 -1.89
N PRO A 130 4.10 -6.50 -2.26
CA PRO A 130 5.34 -5.90 -2.74
C PRO A 130 5.06 -4.93 -3.89
N CYS A 131 5.67 -3.75 -3.87
CA CYS A 131 5.46 -2.72 -4.90
C CYS A 131 6.10 -3.14 -6.22
N CYS A 132 5.65 -2.54 -7.33
CA CYS A 132 6.31 -2.75 -8.62
C CYS A 132 7.64 -1.99 -8.70
N LEU A 133 8.49 -2.34 -9.66
CA LEU A 133 9.79 -1.70 -9.86
C LEU A 133 9.69 -0.17 -10.03
N GLN A 134 8.69 0.32 -10.78
CA GLN A 134 8.53 1.77 -11.01
C GLN A 134 8.13 2.52 -9.73
N CYS A 135 7.26 1.91 -8.90
CA CYS A 135 6.92 2.43 -7.58
C CYS A 135 8.12 2.43 -6.64
N ALA A 136 8.88 1.32 -6.62
CA ALA A 136 10.11 1.20 -5.84
C ALA A 136 11.12 2.32 -6.18
N GLN A 137 11.34 2.59 -7.46
CA GLN A 137 12.21 3.68 -7.93
C GLN A 137 11.74 5.06 -7.46
N SER A 138 10.43 5.33 -7.53
CA SER A 138 9.85 6.62 -7.11
C SER A 138 9.94 6.80 -5.59
N LEU A 139 9.66 5.75 -4.81
CA LEU A 139 9.82 5.73 -3.36
C LEU A 139 11.29 5.93 -2.94
N ASP A 140 12.21 5.29 -3.67
CA ASP A 140 13.65 5.44 -3.45
C ASP A 140 14.10 6.88 -3.71
N GLN A 141 13.65 7.49 -4.81
CA GLN A 141 13.97 8.86 -5.18
C GLN A 141 13.45 9.88 -4.16
N ALA A 142 12.24 9.67 -3.63
CA ALA A 142 11.65 10.51 -2.60
C ALA A 142 12.22 10.26 -1.18
N GLY A 143 13.09 9.26 -1.02
CA GLY A 143 13.66 8.90 0.29
C GLY A 143 12.68 8.21 1.24
N SER A 144 11.54 7.71 0.75
CA SER A 144 10.56 6.97 1.53
C SER A 144 11.00 5.52 1.75
N LYS A 145 10.54 4.89 2.83
CA LYS A 145 10.87 3.50 3.21
C LYS A 145 9.69 2.58 2.89
N TYR A 146 10.00 1.35 2.51
CA TYR A 146 9.01 0.30 2.22
C TYR A 146 9.70 -1.07 2.35
N THR A 147 8.91 -2.14 2.43
CA THR A 147 9.41 -3.47 2.78
C THR A 147 10.03 -4.22 1.59
N SER A 148 9.30 -4.34 0.47
CA SER A 148 9.71 -5.21 -0.63
C SER A 148 9.14 -4.78 -1.98
N TRP A 149 9.81 -5.21 -3.05
CA TRP A 149 9.43 -4.90 -4.44
C TRP A 149 9.61 -6.09 -5.38
N HIS A 150 8.96 -6.03 -6.55
CA HIS A 150 9.06 -7.04 -7.61
C HIS A 150 9.30 -6.42 -8.99
N ASN A 151 9.79 -7.21 -9.94
CA ASN A 151 10.06 -6.78 -11.33
C ASN A 151 9.07 -7.31 -12.37
N THR A 152 7.93 -7.90 -11.95
CA THR A 152 6.85 -8.23 -12.90
C THR A 152 6.35 -6.97 -13.60
N SER A 153 6.17 -7.04 -14.93
CA SER A 153 5.63 -5.97 -15.75
C SER A 153 4.26 -5.50 -15.27
N VAL A 154 4.05 -4.19 -15.30
CA VAL A 154 2.78 -3.52 -14.98
C VAL A 154 2.26 -2.89 -16.27
N ALA A 155 1.00 -3.13 -16.61
CA ALA A 155 0.42 -2.66 -17.88
C ALA A 155 0.04 -1.17 -17.83
N ASN A 156 -0.58 -0.74 -16.74
CA ASN A 156 -0.98 0.65 -16.52
C ASN A 156 -0.29 1.16 -15.26
N TRP A 157 0.48 2.23 -15.39
CA TRP A 157 1.17 2.87 -14.27
C TRP A 157 1.17 4.38 -14.48
N GLU A 158 0.85 5.11 -13.44
CA GLU A 158 0.83 6.57 -13.42
C GLU A 158 1.89 7.07 -12.44
N LYS A 159 2.71 8.01 -12.92
CA LYS A 159 3.79 8.62 -12.14
C LYS A 159 3.19 9.63 -11.13
N PRO A 160 3.66 9.67 -9.88
CA PRO A 160 3.26 10.72 -8.95
C PRO A 160 3.88 12.06 -9.34
N ASP A 161 3.13 13.14 -9.13
CA ASP A 161 3.68 14.50 -9.13
C ASP A 161 4.40 14.75 -7.80
N LEU A 162 5.70 15.08 -7.89
CA LEU A 162 6.59 15.29 -6.74
C LEU A 162 7.26 16.67 -6.82
N SER A 163 6.70 17.58 -7.62
CA SER A 163 7.25 18.91 -7.87
C SER A 163 7.07 19.90 -6.72
#